data_AF-A0A1Q6M4Y7-F1
#
_entry.id   AF-A0A1Q6M4Y7-F1
#
_cell.length_a   1.000
_cell.length_b   1.000
_cell.length_c   1.000
_cell.angle_alpha   90.00
_cell.angle_beta   90.00
_cell.angle_gamma   90.00
#
_symmetry.space_group_name_H-M   'P 1'
#
loop_
_entity.id
_entity.type
_entity.pdbx_description
1 polymer ?
#
loop_
_entity_poly.entity_id
_entity_poly.type
_entity_poly.pdbx_seq_one_letter_code
_entity_poly.pdbx_strand_id
1 'polypeptide(L)' 'MRKCEKCGTVMRADLRLKVNGGGYGIVVDVDEKQKTTTIDDVKVAVCPECGHTEMYLEDLTKLK' A
#
# COMPACT_ATOMS: atom_id res chain seq x y z
N MET A 1 -3.73 8.63 -11.59
CA MET A 1 -4.27 9.20 -10.33
C MET A 1 -5.44 8.34 -9.87
N ARG A 2 -5.42 7.96 -8.60
CA ARG A 2 -6.33 6.99 -7.97
C ARG A 2 -7.62 7.71 -7.55
N LYS A 3 -8.80 7.15 -7.87
CA LYS A 3 -10.09 7.71 -7.47
C LYS A 3 -10.66 6.91 -6.32
N CYS A 4 -11.20 7.60 -5.32
CA CYS A 4 -11.86 6.99 -4.18
C CYS A 4 -13.08 6.19 -4.64
N GLU A 5 -13.15 4.92 -4.28
CA GLU A 5 -14.29 4.05 -4.62
C GLU A 5 -15.62 4.54 -4.00
N LYS A 6 -15.56 5.28 -2.88
CA LYS A 6 -16.76 5.75 -2.17
C LYS A 6 -17.37 7.04 -2.72
N CYS A 7 -16.53 7.99 -3.13
CA CYS A 7 -17.01 9.34 -3.51
C CYS A 7 -16.43 9.87 -4.84
N GLY A 8 -15.55 9.11 -5.50
CA GLY A 8 -14.96 9.48 -6.79
C GLY A 8 -13.83 10.50 -6.74
N THR A 9 -13.59 11.16 -5.59
CA THR A 9 -12.51 12.15 -5.43
C THR A 9 -11.13 11.54 -5.62
N VAL A 10 -10.21 12.29 -6.20
CA VAL A 10 -8.81 11.88 -6.34
C VAL A 10 -8.16 11.73 -4.96
N MET A 11 -7.58 10.57 -4.72
CA MET A 11 -6.96 10.23 -3.44
C MET A 11 -5.54 10.78 -3.35
N ARG A 12 -5.09 11.06 -2.12
CA ARG A 12 -3.67 11.28 -1.80
C ARG A 12 -2.99 9.92 -1.71
N ALA A 13 -2.19 9.59 -2.71
CA ALA A 13 -1.48 8.32 -2.84
C ALA A 13 -0.03 8.43 -2.30
N ASP A 14 0.75 7.36 -2.45
CA ASP A 14 2.17 7.28 -2.05
C ASP A 14 2.44 7.52 -0.56
N LEU A 15 1.44 7.26 0.27
CA LEU A 15 1.60 7.29 1.72
C LEU A 15 2.12 5.94 2.22
N ARG A 16 2.74 5.94 3.40
CA ARG A 16 3.23 4.73 4.07
C ARG A 16 2.51 4.54 5.40
N LEU A 17 2.25 3.29 5.76
CA LEU A 17 1.80 2.96 7.11
C LEU A 17 2.92 3.23 8.10
N LYS A 18 2.63 4.04 9.12
CA LYS A 18 3.52 4.31 10.23
C LYS A 18 2.80 3.97 11.51
N VAL A 19 3.43 3.13 12.32
CA VAL A 19 3.02 2.93 13.71
C VAL A 19 3.61 4.05 14.57
N ASN A 20 2.80 4.63 15.47
CA ASN A 20 3.29 5.67 16.37
C ASN A 20 4.38 5.11 17.30
N GLY A 21 5.50 5.83 17.42
CA GLY A 21 6.66 5.40 18.20
C GLY A 21 7.58 4.39 17.51
N GLY A 22 7.31 3.99 16.25
CA GLY A 22 8.16 3.11 15.46
C GLY A 22 8.35 3.57 14.01
N GLY A 23 9.42 3.12 13.38
CA GLY A 23 9.76 3.40 11.98
C GLY A 23 9.72 2.13 11.13
N TYR A 24 8.66 1.34 11.25
CA TYR A 24 8.54 0.07 10.54
C TYR A 24 7.67 0.23 9.28
N GLY A 25 8.13 -0.34 8.16
CA GLY A 25 7.32 -0.52 6.95
C GLY A 25 6.59 -1.86 6.98
N ILE A 26 5.48 -1.96 6.27
CA ILE A 26 4.78 -3.24 6.03
C ILE A 26 5.12 -3.65 4.61
N VAL A 27 5.69 -4.84 4.43
CA VAL A 27 6.04 -5.41 3.12
C VAL A 27 5.18 -6.61 2.80
N VAL A 28 5.05 -6.93 1.51
CA VAL A 28 4.44 -8.18 1.05
C VAL A 28 5.52 -9.12 0.57
N ASP A 29 5.57 -10.31 1.15
CA ASP A 29 6.50 -11.39 0.79
C ASP A 29 5.76 -12.53 0.10
N VAL A 30 6.42 -13.18 -0.86
CA VAL A 30 6.04 -14.52 -1.33
C VAL A 30 6.96 -15.55 -0.68
N ASP A 31 6.38 -16.55 -0.04
CA ASP A 31 7.11 -17.69 0.52
C ASP A 31 7.05 -18.87 -0.48
N GLU A 32 8.16 -19.12 -1.15
CA GLU A 32 8.34 -20.31 -1.98
C GLU A 32 9.41 -21.20 -1.36
N LYS A 33 8.98 -22.31 -0.75
CA LYS A 33 9.81 -23.46 -0.29
C LYS A 33 11.29 -23.09 -0.05
N GLN A 34 11.54 -22.45 1.09
CA GLN A 34 12.87 -22.02 1.60
C GLN A 34 13.44 -20.70 1.07
N LYS A 35 12.72 -19.97 0.20
CA LYS A 35 13.07 -18.59 -0.18
C LYS A 35 11.88 -17.66 0.05
N THR A 36 12.11 -16.66 0.87
CA THR A 36 11.22 -15.50 1.02
C THR A 36 11.70 -14.42 0.06
N THR A 37 10.84 -13.98 -0.85
CA THR A 37 11.12 -12.86 -1.74
C THR A 37 10.18 -11.70 -1.42
N THR A 38 10.75 -10.57 -1.04
CA THR A 38 9.99 -9.34 -0.85
C THR A 38 9.58 -8.74 -2.18
N ILE A 39 8.27 -8.64 -2.38
CA ILE A 39 7.65 -8.00 -3.53
C ILE A 39 7.92 -6.50 -3.43
N ASP A 40 7.25 -5.81 -2.52
CA ASP A 40 7.41 -4.38 -2.31
C ASP A 40 6.80 -3.95 -0.96
N ASP A 41 7.07 -2.70 -0.56
CA ASP A 41 6.40 -2.03 0.54
C ASP A 41 4.91 -1.76 0.20
N VAL A 42 4.03 -1.99 1.17
CA VAL A 42 2.62 -1.60 1.09
C VAL A 42 2.52 -0.08 1.14
N LYS A 43 1.97 0.49 0.06
CA LYS A 43 1.57 1.89 0.00
C LYS A 43 0.13 2.07 0.43
N VAL A 44 -0.19 3.30 0.84
CA VAL A 44 -1.54 3.72 1.23
C VAL A 44 -1.98 4.90 0.39
N ALA A 45 -3.26 4.89 0.02
CA ALA A 45 -3.94 6.07 -0.46
C ALA A 45 -5.09 6.43 0.48
N VAL A 46 -5.27 7.73 0.74
CA VAL A 46 -6.35 8.25 1.57
C VAL A 46 -7.16 9.27 0.79
N CYS A 47 -8.49 9.12 0.82
CA CYS A 47 -9.40 10.10 0.27
C CYS A 47 -9.44 11.33 1.19
N PRO A 48 -9.11 12.54 0.70
CA PRO A 48 -9.12 13.74 1.53
C PRO A 48 -10.53 14.20 1.95
N GLU A 49 -11.57 13.75 1.24
CA GLU A 49 -12.95 14.19 1.48
C GLU A 49 -13.68 13.29 2.48
N CYS A 50 -13.62 11.97 2.28
CA CYS A 50 -14.39 11.02 3.10
C CYS A 50 -13.54 10.12 4.00
N GLY A 51 -12.21 10.26 3.97
CA GLY A 51 -11.28 9.48 4.79
C GLY A 51 -11.12 8.01 4.40
N HIS A 52 -11.78 7.56 3.33
CA HIS A 52 -11.60 6.20 2.84
C HIS A 52 -10.12 5.92 2.55
N THR A 53 -9.61 4.83 3.12
CA THR A 53 -8.21 4.46 3.11
C THR A 53 -8.07 3.10 2.45
N GLU A 54 -7.16 3.00 1.49
CA GLU A 54 -6.89 1.77 0.76
C GLU A 54 -5.38 1.47 0.76
N MET A 55 -5.04 0.19 0.83
CA MET A 55 -3.68 -0.32 0.78
C MET A 55 -3.42 -0.96 -0.59
N TYR A 56 -2.21 -0.81 -1.11
CA TYR A 56 -1.85 -1.34 -2.42
C TYR A 56 -0.34 -1.51 -2.61
N LEU A 57 0.03 -2.26 -3.65
CA LEU A 57 1.39 -2.36 -4.17
C LEU A 57 1.47 -1.57 -5.48
N GLU A 58 2.53 -0.78 -5.64
CA GLU A 58 2.76 -0.01 -6.88
C GLU A 58 3.34 -0.91 -7.96
N ASP A 59 4.40 -1.64 -7.62
CA ASP A 59 5.06 -2.55 -8.54
C ASP A 59 4.54 -3.98 -8.33
N LEU A 60 3.92 -4.50 -9.39
CA LEU A 60 3.38 -5.86 -9.44
C LEU A 60 4.28 -6.81 -10.26
N THR A 61 5.45 -6.37 -10.71
CA THR A 61 6.33 -7.19 -11.58
C THR A 61 6.81 -8.46 -10.88
N LYS A 62 7.10 -8.38 -9.57
CA LYS A 62 7.52 -9.53 -8.76
C LYS A 62 6.37 -10.43 -8.28
N LEU A 63 5.12 -10.07 -8.58
CA LEU A 63 3.93 -10.87 -8.31
C LEU A 63 3.56 -11.82 -9.46
N LYS A 64 4.14 -11.62 -10.66
CA LYS A 64 3.80 -12.34 -11.89
C LYS A 64 4.86 -13.32 -12.31
#